data_AF-M8B0H1-F1
#
_entry.id   AF-M8B0H1-F1
#
_cell.length_a   1.000
_cell.length_b   1.000
_cell.length_c   1.000
_cell.angle_alpha   90.00
_cell.angle_beta   90.00
_cell.angle_gamma   90.00
#
_symmetry.space_group_name_H-M   'P 1'
#
loop_
_entity.id
_entity.type
_entity.pdbx_description
1 polymer ?
#
loop_
_entity_poly.entity_id
_entity_poly.type
_entity_poly.pdbx_seq_one_letter_code
_entity_poly.pdbx_strand_id
1 'polypeptide(L)'
;MEKRGDENGRFLLRLLVEYKVDKNLPVYLLQYGHRLSIVYEHSWSKASKIFCWATSYTEVVCQDFPRPPLENTINYLEAGQLSSSFRSSERPSKPLQVVIAGAGLAGLSTAKYLADAGHKPIVLEARDVLGGKLAAWKDEDGDWYETGLHIFFGAYPNVQNLFAELGISDRLQWKEHSMIFAMPNKPGEYSRFDFPETLPAPLNGVWAILKNNEMLTWPEKVKFAIGLLPAMLGGQAYVEAQDGLTVSEWMEKQGVPDRVNDEVFIAMSKALNFINPDELSMQCILIALNRFLQEKHGSKMAFLDGNPPERLCMPIVNHIQSLGGEVRLNSRIQKIELNPDGTVKHFALTDGTQITGDAYVCAAPVDIFKLLVPQEWREISYFKRLDKLVGVPVINVHIWFDRKLKNTYDHLLFSRSSLLSVYADMSLACKEYYDPNRSMLELVFAPAEEWIGRSDTEIIEATMLELAKLFPDEIAADQSKAKILKYHVVKTPRSVYKTVPNCEPCRPLQRSPIEGFYLAGDYTKQKYLASMEGAVLSGKFCAQSIVQDSKMLSRRSQESLQSEAPVASQL
;
A
#
# COMPACT_ATOMS: atom_id res chain seq x y z
N MET A 1 38.69 -16.87 -9.27
CA MET A 1 39.66 -16.26 -8.34
C MET A 1 40.82 -17.23 -8.18
N GLU A 2 42.04 -16.85 -8.57
CA GLU A 2 43.27 -17.54 -8.15
C GLU A 2 43.90 -16.75 -6.99
N LYS A 3 44.24 -17.43 -5.90
CA LYS A 3 45.06 -16.86 -4.81
C LYS A 3 46.47 -17.42 -4.95
N ARG A 4 47.46 -16.55 -5.15
CA ARG A 4 48.87 -16.85 -4.88
C ARG A 4 49.35 -15.93 -3.77
N GLY A 5 49.93 -16.50 -2.72
CA GLY A 5 50.58 -15.74 -1.65
C GLY A 5 52.08 -15.69 -1.86
N ASP A 6 52.71 -14.56 -1.55
CA ASP A 6 54.15 -14.48 -1.32
C ASP A 6 54.47 -14.51 0.19
N GLU A 7 55.73 -14.77 0.53
CA GLU A 7 56.23 -14.94 1.91
C GLU A 7 56.17 -13.66 2.76
N ASN A 8 55.64 -12.54 2.24
CA ASN A 8 55.48 -11.28 2.96
C ASN A 8 54.01 -10.91 3.23
N GLY A 9 53.07 -11.85 3.08
CA GLY A 9 51.66 -11.66 3.46
C GLY A 9 50.85 -10.77 2.51
N ARG A 10 51.30 -10.57 1.26
CA ARG A 10 50.55 -9.85 0.23
C ARG A 10 49.64 -10.81 -0.52
N PHE A 11 48.35 -10.51 -0.54
CA PHE A 11 47.36 -11.26 -1.32
C PHE A 11 47.08 -10.51 -2.63
N LEU A 12 47.43 -11.10 -3.76
CA LEU A 12 47.01 -10.62 -5.07
C LEU A 12 45.71 -11.35 -5.45
N LEU A 13 44.62 -10.60 -5.55
CA LEU A 13 43.33 -11.12 -6.02
C LEU A 13 43.16 -10.76 -7.50
N ARG A 14 43.18 -11.76 -8.38
CA ARG A 14 42.86 -11.56 -9.80
C ARG A 14 41.35 -11.71 -10.00
N LEU A 15 40.68 -10.60 -10.32
CA LEU A 15 39.28 -10.55 -10.74
C LEU A 15 39.24 -10.24 -12.24
N LEU A 16 38.55 -11.08 -13.01
CA LEU A 16 38.10 -10.74 -14.35
C LEU A 16 36.76 -10.03 -14.18
N VAL A 17 36.75 -8.72 -14.41
CA VAL A 17 35.52 -7.92 -14.48
C VAL A 17 35.34 -7.56 -15.95
N GLU A 18 34.29 -8.08 -16.59
CA GLU A 18 33.87 -7.62 -17.91
C GLU A 18 33.16 -6.27 -17.75
N TYR A 19 33.86 -5.18 -18.08
CA TYR A 19 33.23 -3.90 -18.36
C TYR A 19 33.17 -3.72 -19.87
N LYS A 20 31.99 -3.36 -20.38
CA LYS A 20 31.69 -3.18 -21.80
C LYS A 20 32.30 -1.86 -22.31
N VAL A 21 33.62 -1.83 -22.45
CA VAL A 21 34.35 -0.87 -23.28
C VAL A 21 35.43 -1.67 -24.00
N ASP A 22 35.51 -1.55 -25.32
CA ASP A 22 36.43 -2.29 -26.19
C ASP A 22 37.83 -2.46 -25.56
N LYS A 23 38.15 -3.71 -25.20
CA LYS A 23 39.46 -4.33 -24.84
C LYS A 23 39.50 -4.92 -23.42
N ASN A 24 39.58 -6.26 -23.38
CA ASN A 24 39.89 -7.10 -22.22
C ASN A 24 41.28 -6.77 -21.62
N LEU A 25 41.37 -5.77 -20.74
CA LEU A 25 42.59 -5.48 -19.98
C LEU A 25 42.48 -6.03 -18.54
N PRO A 26 43.51 -6.72 -18.02
CA PRO A 26 43.51 -7.21 -16.64
C PRO A 26 43.65 -6.04 -15.65
N VAL A 27 42.81 -6.05 -14.62
CA VAL A 27 42.82 -5.07 -13.52
C VAL A 27 43.34 -5.76 -12.25
N TYR A 28 44.26 -5.11 -11.54
CA TYR A 28 44.81 -5.63 -10.29
C TYR A 28 44.36 -4.77 -9.11
N LEU A 29 43.79 -5.42 -8.10
CA LEU A 29 43.44 -4.81 -6.82
C LEU A 29 44.55 -5.12 -5.80
N LEU A 30 45.19 -4.07 -5.30
CA LEU A 30 46.17 -4.17 -4.21
C LEU A 30 45.51 -3.65 -2.93
N GLN A 31 45.40 -4.52 -1.93
CA GLN A 31 44.93 -4.16 -0.60
C GLN A 31 46.13 -3.99 0.34
N TYR A 32 46.28 -2.81 0.91
CA TYR A 32 47.23 -2.52 1.99
C TYR A 32 46.43 -2.05 3.21
N GLY A 33 46.22 -2.93 4.19
CA GLY A 33 45.38 -2.66 5.36
C GLY A 33 43.93 -2.34 4.98
N HIS A 34 43.40 -1.20 5.43
CA HIS A 34 42.04 -0.72 5.15
C HIS A 34 41.89 0.07 3.83
N ARG A 35 42.95 0.18 3.01
CA ARG A 35 42.90 0.87 1.72
C ARG A 35 42.94 -0.11 0.56
N LEU A 36 42.05 0.11 -0.41
CA LEU A 36 42.02 -0.58 -1.71
C LEU A 36 42.56 0.37 -2.79
N SER A 37 43.50 -0.09 -3.61
CA SER A 37 44.03 0.66 -4.76
C SER A 37 43.90 -0.16 -6.04
N ILE A 38 43.42 0.49 -7.11
CA ILE A 38 43.29 -0.10 -8.45
C ILE A 38 44.52 0.26 -9.26
N VAL A 39 45.21 -0.74 -9.83
CA VAL A 39 46.42 -0.54 -10.64
C VAL A 39 46.21 -1.14 -12.04
N TYR A 40 46.48 -0.35 -13.07
CA TYR A 40 46.45 -0.76 -14.48
C TYR A 40 47.86 -1.14 -14.96
N GLU A 41 47.98 -2.18 -15.79
CA GLU A 41 49.26 -2.83 -16.14
C GLU A 41 50.22 -1.96 -16.99
N HIS A 42 49.81 -0.81 -17.49
CA HIS A 42 50.70 0.14 -18.17
C HIS A 42 51.21 1.25 -17.24
N SER A 43 52.08 0.90 -16.28
CA SER A 43 52.95 1.89 -15.62
C SER A 43 54.19 1.28 -14.98
N TRP A 44 54.94 0.48 -15.75
CA TRP A 44 56.33 0.15 -15.43
C TRP A 44 57.28 0.71 -16.50
N SER A 45 57.29 2.02 -16.69
CA SER A 45 58.51 2.76 -17.06
C SER A 45 58.32 4.27 -16.89
N LYS A 46 59.33 4.89 -16.26
CA LYS A 46 59.63 6.33 -16.17
C LYS A 46 58.55 7.28 -15.58
N ALA A 47 58.82 7.65 -14.33
CA ALA A 47 58.66 8.97 -13.72
C ALA A 47 57.57 9.91 -14.30
N SER A 48 56.39 9.91 -13.69
CA SER A 48 55.45 11.04 -13.62
C SER A 48 54.49 10.80 -12.46
N LYS A 49 54.61 11.58 -11.38
CA LYS A 49 53.64 11.58 -10.28
C LYS A 49 52.34 12.22 -10.77
N ILE A 50 51.40 11.42 -11.26
CA ILE A 50 50.01 11.85 -11.40
C ILE A 50 49.27 11.31 -10.17
N PHE A 51 49.12 12.16 -9.16
CA PHE A 51 48.16 11.92 -8.09
C PHE A 51 46.76 12.17 -8.67
N CYS A 52 46.13 11.11 -9.17
CA CYS A 52 44.72 11.14 -9.51
C CYS A 52 43.93 11.05 -8.20
N TRP A 53 43.46 12.19 -7.71
CA TRP A 53 42.48 12.24 -6.63
C TRP A 53 41.16 11.71 -7.20
N ALA A 54 40.95 10.40 -7.10
CA ALA A 54 39.61 9.86 -7.27
C ALA A 54 38.79 10.32 -6.07
N THR A 55 38.11 11.46 -6.20
CA THR A 55 36.89 11.72 -5.42
C THR A 55 35.96 10.56 -5.71
N SER A 56 35.83 9.64 -4.75
CA SER A 56 34.83 8.59 -4.81
C SER A 56 33.48 9.26 -4.76
N TYR A 57 32.88 9.49 -5.92
CA TYR A 57 31.46 9.79 -6.00
C TYR A 57 30.74 8.50 -5.59
N THR A 58 30.03 8.54 -4.46
CA THR A 58 29.09 7.48 -4.13
C THR A 58 27.94 7.60 -5.13
N GLU A 59 27.91 6.72 -6.12
CA GLU A 59 26.82 6.67 -7.08
C GLU A 59 25.62 5.97 -6.43
N VAL A 60 24.51 6.68 -6.28
CA VAL A 60 23.25 6.11 -5.79
C VAL A 60 22.57 5.43 -6.97
N VAL A 61 22.64 4.10 -7.02
CA VAL A 61 22.07 3.29 -8.09
C VAL A 61 20.72 2.72 -7.63
N CYS A 62 19.68 2.85 -8.45
CA CYS A 62 18.42 2.13 -8.27
C CYS A 62 18.71 0.62 -8.31
N GLN A 63 18.50 -0.09 -7.21
CA GLN A 63 18.78 -1.53 -7.13
C GLN A 63 17.48 -2.29 -6.90
N ASP A 64 17.05 -3.06 -7.90
CA ASP A 64 15.94 -4.00 -7.72
C ASP A 64 16.41 -5.13 -6.78
N PHE A 65 15.84 -5.23 -5.57
CA PHE A 65 16.11 -6.34 -4.67
C PHE A 65 15.33 -7.58 -5.14
N PRO A 66 15.87 -8.80 -4.95
CA PRO A 66 15.16 -10.00 -5.37
C PRO A 66 13.82 -10.10 -4.65
N ARG A 67 12.78 -10.47 -5.42
CA ARG A 67 11.47 -10.80 -4.88
C ARG A 67 11.63 -11.85 -3.78
N PRO A 68 11.06 -11.63 -2.57
CA PRO A 68 11.10 -12.63 -1.51
C PRO A 68 10.30 -13.88 -1.92
N PRO A 69 10.72 -15.08 -1.47
CA PRO A 69 10.00 -16.33 -1.74
C PRO A 69 8.74 -16.42 -0.87
N LEU A 70 7.64 -15.84 -1.33
CA LEU A 70 6.38 -15.72 -0.59
C LEU A 70 5.42 -16.89 -0.86
N GLU A 71 5.66 -17.67 -1.91
CA GLU A 71 4.70 -18.63 -2.46
C GLU A 71 4.42 -19.81 -1.52
N ASN A 72 5.34 -20.06 -0.57
CA ASN A 72 5.25 -21.16 0.38
C ASN A 72 4.66 -20.75 1.73
N THR A 73 4.25 -19.48 1.93
CA THR A 73 3.63 -19.08 3.19
C THR A 73 2.18 -19.56 3.25
N ILE A 74 1.70 -19.93 4.45
CA ILE A 74 0.33 -20.42 4.67
C ILE A 74 -0.69 -19.40 4.16
N ASN A 75 -0.48 -18.12 4.47
CA ASN A 75 -1.36 -17.04 4.05
C ASN A 75 -1.41 -16.88 2.51
N TYR A 76 -0.27 -17.04 1.81
CA TYR A 76 -0.24 -17.02 0.35
C TYR A 76 -1.03 -18.20 -0.25
N LEU A 77 -0.84 -19.40 0.30
CA LEU A 77 -1.54 -20.61 -0.14
C LEU A 77 -3.05 -20.53 0.11
N GLU A 78 -3.48 -20.05 1.29
CA GLU A 78 -4.90 -19.83 1.61
C GLU A 78 -5.55 -18.84 0.63
N ALA A 79 -4.87 -17.72 0.36
CA ALA A 79 -5.34 -16.73 -0.61
C ALA A 79 -5.38 -17.30 -2.04
N GLY A 80 -4.41 -18.15 -2.41
CA GLY A 80 -4.36 -18.85 -3.70
C GLY A 80 -5.49 -19.89 -3.85
N GLN A 81 -5.83 -20.59 -2.77
CA GLN A 81 -6.94 -21.55 -2.73
C GLN A 81 -8.28 -20.86 -2.94
N LEU A 82 -8.52 -19.73 -2.24
CA LEU A 82 -9.70 -18.91 -2.47
C LEU A 82 -9.79 -18.45 -3.92
N SER A 83 -8.68 -17.97 -4.48
CA SER A 83 -8.65 -17.51 -5.87
C SER A 83 -8.91 -18.64 -6.87
N SER A 84 -8.38 -19.83 -6.61
CA SER A 84 -8.60 -21.02 -7.45
C SER A 84 -10.04 -21.52 -7.40
N SER A 85 -10.73 -21.35 -6.26
CA SER A 85 -12.14 -21.74 -6.10
C SER A 85 -13.08 -21.09 -7.12
N PHE A 86 -12.77 -19.86 -7.58
CA PHE A 86 -13.53 -19.18 -8.63
C PHE A 86 -13.29 -19.81 -10.00
N ARG A 87 -12.05 -20.14 -10.34
CA ARG A 87 -11.72 -20.77 -11.62
C ARG A 87 -12.26 -22.20 -11.71
N SER A 88 -12.34 -22.89 -10.58
CA SER A 88 -12.87 -24.26 -10.49
C SER A 88 -14.37 -24.32 -10.20
N SER A 89 -15.07 -23.19 -10.05
CA SER A 89 -16.51 -23.22 -9.79
C SER A 89 -17.25 -23.80 -10.99
N GLU A 90 -18.39 -24.46 -10.72
CA GLU A 90 -19.28 -24.92 -11.79
C GLU A 90 -19.67 -23.73 -12.67
N ARG A 91 -19.52 -23.88 -13.98
CA ARG A 91 -19.81 -22.79 -14.92
C ARG A 91 -21.31 -22.55 -14.95
N PRO A 92 -21.78 -21.32 -14.75
CA PRO A 92 -23.21 -21.05 -14.67
C PRO A 92 -23.87 -21.31 -16.02
N SER A 93 -25.02 -22.00 -16.03
CA SER A 93 -25.81 -22.21 -17.26
C SER A 93 -26.30 -20.88 -17.85
N LYS A 94 -26.60 -19.91 -16.99
CA LYS A 94 -26.82 -18.50 -17.31
C LYS A 94 -25.90 -17.64 -16.43
N PRO A 95 -24.84 -17.02 -16.99
CA PRO A 95 -24.01 -16.08 -16.25
C PRO A 95 -24.82 -14.95 -15.62
N LEU A 96 -24.61 -14.69 -14.33
CA LEU A 96 -25.19 -13.53 -13.65
C LEU A 96 -24.58 -12.23 -14.19
N GLN A 97 -25.41 -11.23 -14.39
CA GLN A 97 -25.01 -9.85 -14.63
C GLN A 97 -24.90 -9.14 -13.28
N VAL A 98 -23.71 -8.72 -12.89
CA VAL A 98 -23.46 -8.13 -11.56
C VAL A 98 -23.01 -6.68 -11.72
N VAL A 99 -23.82 -5.73 -11.24
CA VAL A 99 -23.53 -4.29 -11.34
C VAL A 99 -22.71 -3.85 -10.13
N ILE A 100 -21.55 -3.25 -10.35
CA ILE A 100 -20.57 -2.90 -9.31
C ILE A 100 -20.33 -1.38 -9.34
N ALA A 101 -20.67 -0.68 -8.26
CA ALA A 101 -20.44 0.76 -8.12
C ALA A 101 -19.04 1.04 -7.53
N GLY A 102 -18.12 1.50 -8.37
CA GLY A 102 -16.75 1.90 -8.01
C GLY A 102 -15.67 0.97 -8.56
N ALA A 103 -14.66 1.54 -9.24
CA ALA A 103 -13.48 0.84 -9.76
C ALA A 103 -12.21 1.09 -8.92
N GLY A 104 -12.37 1.18 -7.60
CA GLY A 104 -11.26 0.99 -6.67
C GLY A 104 -10.79 -0.47 -6.62
N LEU A 105 -9.70 -0.76 -5.91
CA LEU A 105 -9.18 -2.14 -5.79
C LEU A 105 -10.23 -3.17 -5.34
N ALA A 106 -11.17 -2.77 -4.47
CA ALA A 106 -12.25 -3.65 -4.03
C ALA A 106 -13.18 -4.03 -5.18
N GLY A 107 -13.69 -3.06 -5.95
CA GLY A 107 -14.56 -3.31 -7.09
C GLY A 107 -13.87 -4.00 -8.26
N LEU A 108 -12.61 -3.63 -8.56
CA LEU A 108 -11.79 -4.31 -9.55
C LEU A 108 -11.52 -5.78 -9.15
N SER A 109 -11.23 -6.04 -7.88
CA SER A 109 -11.08 -7.40 -7.36
C SER A 109 -12.39 -8.20 -7.45
N THR A 110 -13.52 -7.62 -7.02
CA THR A 110 -14.84 -8.26 -7.16
C THR A 110 -15.13 -8.65 -8.61
N ALA A 111 -14.94 -7.72 -9.55
CA ALA A 111 -15.17 -7.96 -10.96
C ALA A 111 -14.24 -9.04 -11.52
N LYS A 112 -12.94 -8.97 -11.21
CA LYS A 112 -11.95 -9.96 -11.63
C LYS A 112 -12.35 -11.38 -11.23
N TYR A 113 -12.72 -11.58 -9.97
CA TYR A 113 -13.04 -12.92 -9.47
C TYR A 113 -14.45 -13.40 -9.86
N LEU A 114 -15.41 -12.50 -10.11
CA LEU A 114 -16.68 -12.85 -10.75
C LEU A 114 -16.48 -13.29 -12.21
N ALA A 115 -15.60 -12.60 -12.95
CA ALA A 115 -15.23 -12.98 -14.30
C ALA A 115 -14.52 -14.36 -14.32
N ASP A 116 -13.60 -14.62 -13.38
CA ASP A 116 -12.97 -15.94 -13.19
C ASP A 116 -14.00 -17.06 -12.96
N ALA A 117 -15.08 -16.77 -12.24
CA ALA A 117 -16.21 -17.68 -11.99
C ALA A 117 -17.17 -17.84 -13.18
N GLY A 118 -16.97 -17.08 -14.26
CA GLY A 118 -17.79 -17.14 -15.48
C GLY A 118 -19.07 -16.29 -15.41
N HIS A 119 -19.12 -15.29 -14.53
CA HIS A 119 -20.18 -14.29 -14.49
C HIS A 119 -19.80 -13.03 -15.28
N LYS A 120 -20.78 -12.15 -15.54
CA LYS A 120 -20.61 -10.90 -16.28
C LYS A 120 -20.65 -9.69 -15.34
N PRO A 121 -19.51 -9.24 -14.80
CA PRO A 121 -19.46 -8.01 -14.00
C PRO A 121 -19.62 -6.76 -14.89
N ILE A 122 -20.30 -5.73 -14.39
CA ILE A 122 -20.38 -4.39 -14.98
C ILE A 122 -19.91 -3.39 -13.93
N VAL A 123 -18.68 -2.93 -14.06
CA VAL A 123 -18.06 -1.96 -13.16
C VAL A 123 -18.36 -0.55 -13.65
N LEU A 124 -18.88 0.29 -12.76
CA LEU A 124 -19.24 1.67 -13.01
C LEU A 124 -18.42 2.58 -12.10
N GLU A 125 -17.44 3.29 -12.67
CA GLU A 125 -16.59 4.23 -11.96
C GLU A 125 -17.09 5.65 -12.13
N ALA A 126 -17.18 6.40 -11.03
CA ALA A 126 -17.75 7.74 -11.03
C ALA A 126 -16.84 8.80 -11.68
N ARG A 127 -15.52 8.57 -11.70
CA ARG A 127 -14.53 9.49 -12.26
C ARG A 127 -13.98 9.00 -13.60
N ASP A 128 -13.15 9.83 -14.22
CA ASP A 128 -12.39 9.48 -15.43
C ASP A 128 -11.04 8.80 -15.10
N VAL A 129 -10.92 8.17 -13.93
CA VAL A 129 -9.68 7.54 -13.47
C VAL A 129 -9.98 6.31 -12.62
N LEU A 130 -9.22 5.24 -12.82
CA LEU A 130 -9.33 3.99 -12.07
C LEU A 130 -8.62 4.07 -10.71
N GLY A 131 -8.92 3.11 -9.83
CA GLY A 131 -8.15 2.87 -8.60
C GLY A 131 -8.69 3.55 -7.34
N GLY A 132 -9.51 4.59 -7.45
CA GLY A 132 -10.07 5.22 -6.24
C GLY A 132 -8.98 5.92 -5.43
N LYS A 133 -8.65 5.36 -4.24
CA LYS A 133 -7.63 5.91 -3.32
C LYS A 133 -6.18 5.69 -3.79
N LEU A 134 -5.97 4.89 -4.84
CA LEU A 134 -4.67 4.71 -5.52
C LEU A 134 -4.64 5.37 -6.90
N ALA A 135 -5.61 6.24 -7.23
CA ALA A 135 -5.61 6.92 -8.51
C ALA A 135 -4.39 7.85 -8.63
N ALA A 136 -3.93 8.04 -9.86
CA ALA A 136 -2.90 8.99 -10.22
C ALA A 136 -3.32 9.73 -11.49
N TRP A 137 -2.80 10.94 -11.67
CA TRP A 137 -3.05 11.79 -12.84
C TRP A 137 -1.73 12.29 -13.41
N LYS A 138 -1.71 12.53 -14.71
CA LYS A 138 -0.57 13.07 -15.44
C LYS A 138 -0.81 14.55 -15.71
N ASP A 139 0.15 15.39 -15.34
CA ASP A 139 0.06 16.84 -15.58
C ASP A 139 0.52 17.23 -17.00
N GLU A 140 0.52 18.53 -17.29
CA GLU A 140 0.86 19.09 -18.61
C GLU A 140 2.32 18.85 -19.02
N ASP A 141 3.22 18.66 -18.05
CA ASP A 141 4.63 18.35 -18.31
C ASP A 141 4.86 16.83 -18.52
N GLY A 142 3.81 16.03 -18.32
CA GLY A 142 3.86 14.57 -18.43
C GLY A 142 4.27 13.85 -17.14
N ASP A 143 4.40 14.56 -16.01
CA ASP A 143 4.72 13.97 -14.71
C ASP A 143 3.45 13.48 -14.00
N TRP A 144 3.58 12.36 -13.29
CA TRP A 144 2.48 11.78 -12.53
C TRP A 144 2.45 12.28 -11.09
N TYR A 145 1.25 12.47 -10.54
CA TYR A 145 0.99 12.69 -9.11
C TYR A 145 -0.13 11.78 -8.62
N GLU A 146 0.01 11.27 -7.41
CA GLU A 146 -0.82 10.19 -6.87
C GLU A 146 -1.80 10.68 -5.80
N THR A 147 -2.78 9.85 -5.48
CA THR A 147 -3.70 10.11 -4.35
C THR A 147 -3.02 9.89 -2.99
N GLY A 148 -1.97 9.08 -2.94
CA GLY A 148 -1.26 8.71 -1.72
C GLY A 148 0.00 7.92 -2.03
N LEU A 149 0.94 7.90 -1.08
CA LEU A 149 2.14 7.09 -1.18
C LEU A 149 1.84 5.64 -0.76
N HIS A 150 1.84 4.72 -1.72
CA HIS A 150 1.42 3.34 -1.51
C HIS A 150 2.60 2.38 -1.36
N ILE A 151 2.54 1.53 -0.33
CA ILE A 151 3.56 0.49 -0.07
C ILE A 151 2.92 -0.89 -0.06
N PHE A 152 3.53 -1.79 -0.81
CA PHE A 152 3.19 -3.20 -0.86
C PHE A 152 4.05 -3.95 0.15
N PHE A 153 3.44 -4.86 0.91
CA PHE A 153 4.15 -5.66 1.91
C PHE A 153 4.22 -7.14 1.50
N GLY A 154 5.23 -7.85 1.99
CA GLY A 154 5.31 -9.31 1.86
C GLY A 154 4.08 -10.01 2.43
N ALA A 155 3.56 -9.52 3.55
CA ALA A 155 2.37 -10.05 4.21
C ALA A 155 1.03 -9.67 3.54
N TYR A 156 1.02 -9.34 2.23
CA TYR A 156 -0.17 -9.02 1.44
C TYR A 156 -0.53 -10.17 0.47
N PRO A 157 -0.92 -11.34 0.98
CA PRO A 157 -1.04 -12.55 0.16
C PRO A 157 -2.09 -12.42 -0.96
N ASN A 158 -3.17 -11.66 -0.78
CA ASN A 158 -4.20 -11.53 -1.81
C ASN A 158 -3.75 -10.64 -2.96
N VAL A 159 -3.01 -9.56 -2.66
CA VAL A 159 -2.35 -8.72 -3.66
C VAL A 159 -1.24 -9.50 -4.36
N GLN A 160 -0.38 -10.23 -3.65
CA GLN A 160 0.67 -11.03 -4.28
C GLN A 160 0.09 -12.11 -5.22
N ASN A 161 -1.01 -12.77 -4.82
CA ASN A 161 -1.75 -13.68 -5.70
C ASN A 161 -2.32 -12.95 -6.91
N LEU A 162 -2.97 -11.79 -6.73
CA LEU A 162 -3.52 -11.01 -7.85
C LEU A 162 -2.44 -10.63 -8.87
N PHE A 163 -1.27 -10.18 -8.40
CA PHE A 163 -0.13 -9.85 -9.26
C PHE A 163 0.41 -11.08 -10.01
N ALA A 164 0.47 -12.25 -9.35
CA ALA A 164 0.90 -13.49 -9.98
C ALA A 164 -0.12 -13.98 -11.03
N GLU A 165 -1.41 -13.90 -10.72
CA GLU A 165 -2.50 -14.30 -11.62
C GLU A 165 -2.55 -13.47 -12.90
N LEU A 166 -2.20 -12.20 -12.81
CA LEU A 166 -2.13 -11.28 -13.95
C LEU A 166 -0.76 -11.28 -14.65
N GLY A 167 0.22 -12.03 -14.12
CA GLY A 167 1.57 -12.09 -14.70
C GLY A 167 2.34 -10.77 -14.61
N ILE A 168 2.12 -9.97 -13.56
CA ILE A 168 2.70 -8.62 -13.38
C ILE A 168 3.55 -8.50 -12.10
N SER A 169 4.01 -9.61 -11.54
CA SER A 169 4.75 -9.58 -10.28
C SER A 169 6.10 -8.85 -10.33
N ASP A 170 6.68 -8.70 -11.52
CA ASP A 170 7.88 -7.93 -11.80
C ASP A 170 7.69 -6.41 -11.61
N ARG A 171 6.44 -5.95 -11.58
CA ARG A 171 6.09 -4.54 -11.33
C ARG A 171 6.26 -4.11 -9.86
N LEU A 172 6.52 -5.05 -8.95
CA LEU A 172 6.83 -4.74 -7.55
C LEU A 172 8.33 -4.61 -7.34
N GLN A 173 8.79 -3.38 -7.10
CA GLN A 173 10.18 -3.06 -6.79
C GLN A 173 10.43 -3.22 -5.30
N TRP A 174 10.78 -4.45 -4.91
CA TRP A 174 11.18 -4.78 -3.54
C TRP A 174 12.41 -4.00 -3.13
N LYS A 175 12.40 -3.51 -1.89
CA LYS A 175 13.52 -2.77 -1.29
C LYS A 175 14.24 -3.61 -0.26
N GLU A 176 15.31 -3.06 0.30
CA GLU A 176 16.04 -3.69 1.40
C GLU A 176 15.07 -4.07 2.54
N HIS A 177 15.33 -5.16 3.25
CA HIS A 177 14.51 -5.51 4.40
C HIS A 177 14.91 -4.67 5.63
N SER A 178 14.50 -3.40 5.61
CA SER A 178 14.81 -2.40 6.63
C SER A 178 13.64 -1.47 6.93
N MET A 179 13.70 -0.80 8.07
CA MET A 179 12.84 0.34 8.39
C MET A 179 13.72 1.51 8.81
N ILE A 180 13.63 2.63 8.08
CA ILE A 180 14.53 3.78 8.23
C ILE A 180 13.73 4.97 8.80
N PHE A 181 14.18 5.50 9.93
CA PHE A 181 13.54 6.57 10.69
C PHE A 181 14.45 7.78 10.75
N ALA A 182 13.92 8.96 10.44
CA ALA A 182 14.64 10.21 10.70
C ALA A 182 14.78 10.44 12.21
N MET A 183 15.82 11.17 12.62
CA MET A 183 16.12 11.49 14.01
C MET A 183 15.77 12.96 14.33
N PRO A 184 14.60 13.26 14.94
CA PRO A 184 14.18 14.65 15.16
C PRO A 184 15.14 15.46 16.04
N ASN A 185 15.87 14.79 16.93
CA ASN A 185 16.89 15.37 17.81
C ASN A 185 18.25 15.60 17.13
N LYS A 186 18.44 15.08 15.90
CA LYS A 186 19.66 15.22 15.11
C LYS A 186 19.31 15.42 13.63
N PRO A 187 19.01 16.67 13.22
CA PRO A 187 18.58 16.98 11.85
C PRO A 187 19.50 16.39 10.78
N GLY A 188 18.95 15.75 9.76
CA GLY A 188 19.68 15.07 8.69
C GLY A 188 20.20 13.67 9.02
N GLU A 189 20.15 13.22 10.28
CA GLU A 189 20.53 11.85 10.65
C GLU A 189 19.33 10.88 10.58
N TYR A 190 19.62 9.62 10.23
CA TYR A 190 18.65 8.54 10.15
C TYR A 190 19.12 7.32 10.96
N SER A 191 18.19 6.70 11.67
CA SER A 191 18.39 5.41 12.32
C SER A 191 17.60 4.32 11.62
N ARG A 192 18.02 3.06 11.75
CA ARG A 192 17.41 1.94 11.01
C ARG A 192 17.28 0.66 11.82
N PHE A 193 16.21 -0.08 11.55
CA PHE A 193 16.03 -1.47 11.95
C PHE A 193 16.28 -2.36 10.74
N ASP A 194 17.34 -3.18 10.80
CA ASP A 194 17.71 -4.11 9.73
C ASP A 194 17.32 -5.53 10.07
N PHE A 195 16.55 -6.16 9.19
CA PHE A 195 16.04 -7.51 9.37
C PHE A 195 16.96 -8.49 8.63
N PRO A 196 17.81 -9.27 9.33
CA PRO A 196 18.77 -10.12 8.65
C PRO A 196 18.09 -11.23 7.85
N GLU A 197 18.44 -11.33 6.58
CA GLU A 197 17.92 -12.35 5.65
C GLU A 197 18.30 -13.78 6.07
N THR A 198 19.25 -13.97 6.99
CA THR A 198 19.64 -15.29 7.51
C THR A 198 18.77 -15.77 8.66
N LEU A 199 18.03 -14.88 9.33
CA LEU A 199 17.18 -15.21 10.48
C LEU A 199 15.71 -15.36 10.05
N PRO A 200 14.96 -16.32 10.62
CA PRO A 200 13.51 -16.41 10.40
C PRO A 200 12.76 -15.34 11.20
N ALA A 201 11.49 -15.12 10.89
CA ALA A 201 10.61 -14.37 11.80
C ALA A 201 10.24 -15.24 13.02
N PRO A 202 10.10 -14.66 14.22
CA PRO A 202 10.30 -13.25 14.57
C PRO A 202 11.76 -12.88 14.94
N LEU A 203 12.72 -13.82 14.85
CA LEU A 203 14.11 -13.61 15.29
C LEU A 203 14.82 -12.48 14.53
N ASN A 204 14.51 -12.30 13.24
CA ASN A 204 15.02 -11.19 12.44
C ASN A 204 14.59 -9.82 13.01
N GLY A 205 13.34 -9.67 13.43
CA GLY A 205 12.82 -8.44 14.05
C GLY A 205 13.39 -8.21 15.45
N VAL A 206 13.50 -9.27 16.26
CA VAL A 206 14.17 -9.18 17.58
C VAL A 206 15.61 -8.72 17.40
N TRP A 207 16.34 -9.28 16.42
CA TRP A 207 17.69 -8.85 16.11
C TRP A 207 17.77 -7.38 15.67
N ALA A 208 16.84 -6.94 14.82
CA ALA A 208 16.77 -5.55 14.36
C ALA A 208 16.64 -4.58 15.55
N ILE A 209 15.74 -4.89 16.50
CA ILE A 209 15.53 -4.09 17.72
C ILE A 209 16.79 -4.11 18.62
N LEU A 210 17.41 -5.28 18.80
CA LEU A 210 18.61 -5.41 19.64
C LEU A 210 19.79 -4.64 19.05
N LYS A 211 19.98 -4.68 17.73
CA LYS A 211 21.10 -4.04 17.02
C LYS A 211 20.99 -2.51 16.98
N ASN A 212 19.79 -1.95 16.90
CA ASN A 212 19.60 -0.50 16.88
C ASN A 212 19.87 0.11 18.26
N ASN A 213 20.75 1.12 18.37
CA ASN A 213 21.15 1.71 19.66
C ASN A 213 20.79 3.19 19.83
N GLU A 214 20.12 3.78 18.84
CA GLU A 214 19.86 5.23 18.83
C GLU A 214 18.39 5.55 19.11
N MET A 215 17.46 4.68 18.71
CA MET A 215 16.04 4.88 18.99
C MET A 215 15.67 4.44 20.41
N LEU A 216 16.12 3.26 20.84
CA LEU A 216 15.72 2.65 22.12
C LEU A 216 16.93 2.34 23.01
N THR A 217 16.83 2.73 24.28
CA THR A 217 17.77 2.33 25.34
C THR A 217 17.54 0.87 25.75
N TRP A 218 18.53 0.23 26.38
CA TRP A 218 18.40 -1.15 26.85
C TRP A 218 17.23 -1.39 27.82
N PRO A 219 16.98 -0.54 28.84
CA PRO A 219 15.82 -0.70 29.71
C PRO A 219 14.48 -0.59 28.95
N GLU A 220 14.40 0.31 27.97
CA GLU A 220 13.21 0.45 27.12
C GLU A 220 12.99 -0.80 26.26
N LYS A 221 14.05 -1.36 25.65
CA LYS A 221 13.97 -2.62 24.88
C LYS A 221 13.43 -3.77 25.73
N VAL A 222 13.89 -3.90 26.98
CA VAL A 222 13.44 -4.97 27.89
C VAL A 222 11.97 -4.78 28.25
N LYS A 223 11.56 -3.57 28.66
CA LYS A 223 10.15 -3.30 28.98
C LYS A 223 9.23 -3.45 27.78
N PHE A 224 9.67 -3.01 26.61
CA PHE A 224 8.95 -3.19 25.35
C PHE A 224 8.74 -4.66 25.02
N ALA A 225 9.79 -5.47 25.12
CA ALA A 225 9.68 -6.92 24.91
C ALA A 225 8.69 -7.56 25.89
N ILE A 226 8.76 -7.22 27.18
CA ILE A 226 7.83 -7.72 28.20
C ILE A 226 6.38 -7.31 27.88
N GLY A 227 6.16 -6.03 27.54
CA GLY A 227 4.83 -5.49 27.25
C GLY A 227 4.15 -6.13 26.04
N LEU A 228 4.93 -6.53 25.02
CA LEU A 228 4.43 -7.21 23.82
C LEU A 228 4.20 -8.73 23.99
N LEU A 229 4.72 -9.38 25.02
CA LEU A 229 4.59 -10.84 25.20
C LEU A 229 3.11 -11.32 25.14
N PRO A 230 2.13 -10.67 25.81
CA PRO A 230 0.74 -11.12 25.74
C PRO A 230 0.17 -11.05 24.33
N ALA A 231 0.54 -10.04 23.54
CA ALA A 231 0.13 -9.92 22.15
C ALA A 231 0.74 -10.99 21.24
N MET A 232 2.01 -11.34 21.46
CA MET A 232 2.68 -12.39 20.69
C MET A 232 2.10 -13.78 20.97
N LEU A 233 1.59 -14.02 22.18
CA LEU A 233 1.06 -15.32 22.59
C LEU A 233 -0.45 -15.45 22.44
N GLY A 234 -1.20 -14.34 22.43
CA GLY A 234 -2.65 -14.33 22.59
C GLY A 234 -3.48 -14.74 21.36
N GLY A 235 -2.85 -14.90 20.19
CA GLY A 235 -3.54 -15.27 18.95
C GLY A 235 -4.62 -14.26 18.52
N GLN A 236 -5.48 -14.67 17.58
CA GLN A 236 -6.47 -13.78 16.96
C GLN A 236 -7.54 -13.25 17.95
N ALA A 237 -8.00 -14.09 18.87
CA ALA A 237 -9.01 -13.71 19.87
C ALA A 237 -8.49 -12.62 20.82
N TYR A 238 -7.21 -12.68 21.20
CA TYR A 238 -6.59 -11.61 22.00
C TYR A 238 -6.55 -10.30 21.22
N VAL A 239 -6.12 -10.33 19.96
CA VAL A 239 -6.03 -9.14 19.10
C VAL A 239 -7.39 -8.45 18.96
N GLU A 240 -8.45 -9.23 18.71
CA GLU A 240 -9.82 -8.70 18.63
C GLU A 240 -10.31 -8.09 19.95
N ALA A 241 -9.94 -8.68 21.09
CA ALA A 241 -10.28 -8.14 22.40
C ALA A 241 -9.60 -6.79 22.71
N GLN A 242 -8.56 -6.39 21.96
CA GLN A 242 -7.88 -5.10 22.16
C GLN A 242 -8.49 -3.95 21.36
N ASP A 243 -9.57 -4.16 20.57
CA ASP A 243 -10.22 -3.08 19.82
C ASP A 243 -10.86 -2.00 20.71
N GLY A 244 -11.07 -2.30 22.00
CA GLY A 244 -11.62 -1.34 22.95
C GLY A 244 -10.64 -0.30 23.49
N LEU A 245 -9.33 -0.44 23.21
CA LEU A 245 -8.26 0.42 23.73
C LEU A 245 -7.56 1.18 22.60
N THR A 246 -7.14 2.40 22.88
CA THR A 246 -6.20 3.10 22.01
C THR A 246 -4.79 2.49 22.11
N VAL A 247 -3.90 2.82 21.19
CA VAL A 247 -2.50 2.38 21.25
C VAL A 247 -1.84 2.91 22.52
N SER A 248 -2.00 4.21 22.81
CA SER A 248 -1.43 4.83 24.01
C SER A 248 -1.94 4.18 25.31
N GLU A 249 -3.26 3.96 25.43
CA GLU A 249 -3.86 3.30 26.60
C GLU A 249 -3.34 1.88 26.80
N TRP A 250 -3.20 1.12 25.71
CA TRP A 250 -2.69 -0.24 25.79
C TRP A 250 -1.20 -0.27 26.15
N MET A 251 -0.38 0.60 25.56
CA MET A 251 1.07 0.66 25.87
C MET A 251 1.31 0.98 27.34
N GLU A 252 0.59 1.95 27.89
CA GLU A 252 0.65 2.31 29.31
C GLU A 252 0.24 1.12 30.19
N LYS A 253 -0.89 0.48 29.88
CA LYS A 253 -1.40 -0.70 30.60
C LYS A 253 -0.40 -1.85 30.63
N GLN A 254 0.38 -2.02 29.56
CA GLN A 254 1.38 -3.07 29.43
C GLN A 254 2.75 -2.70 30.03
N GLY A 255 2.89 -1.50 30.59
CA GLY A 255 4.15 -1.00 31.17
C GLY A 255 5.22 -0.69 30.13
N VAL A 256 4.84 -0.49 28.87
CA VAL A 256 5.73 -0.03 27.81
C VAL A 256 6.04 1.45 28.07
N PRO A 257 7.32 1.89 28.08
CA PRO A 257 7.64 3.28 28.39
C PRO A 257 7.04 4.25 27.37
N ASP A 258 6.52 5.39 27.84
CA ASP A 258 5.87 6.42 27.01
C ASP A 258 6.76 6.87 25.84
N ARG A 259 8.07 7.01 26.08
CA ARG A 259 9.04 7.35 25.02
C ARG A 259 9.05 6.33 23.88
N VAL A 260 8.78 5.04 24.12
CA VAL A 260 8.67 4.04 23.04
C VAL A 260 7.42 4.29 22.19
N ASN A 261 6.30 4.64 22.84
CA ASN A 261 5.08 5.02 22.16
C ASN A 261 5.32 6.23 21.24
N ASP A 262 6.00 7.25 21.76
CA ASP A 262 6.25 8.49 21.03
C ASP A 262 7.29 8.31 19.90
N GLU A 263 8.35 7.55 20.14
CA GLU A 263 9.45 7.38 19.19
C GLU A 263 9.10 6.42 18.04
N VAL A 264 8.32 5.37 18.31
CA VAL A 264 8.04 4.29 17.35
C VAL A 264 6.58 4.27 16.92
N PHE A 265 5.66 4.35 17.88
CA PHE A 265 4.24 4.10 17.59
C PHE A 265 3.50 5.33 17.06
N ILE A 266 3.98 6.56 17.26
CA ILE A 266 3.50 7.71 16.49
C ILE A 266 3.74 7.48 15.00
N ALA A 267 4.95 7.11 14.61
CA ALA A 267 5.30 6.85 13.21
C ALA A 267 4.47 5.70 12.62
N MET A 268 4.33 4.60 13.36
CA MET A 268 3.54 3.44 12.92
C MET A 268 2.04 3.75 12.82
N SER A 269 1.47 4.48 13.76
CA SER A 269 0.04 4.84 13.77
C SER A 269 -0.31 5.75 12.59
N LYS A 270 0.51 6.78 12.37
CA LYS A 270 0.35 7.67 11.23
C LYS A 270 0.52 6.94 9.89
N ALA A 271 1.47 6.01 9.79
CA ALA A 271 1.69 5.26 8.56
C ALA A 271 0.52 4.32 8.21
N LEU A 272 -0.16 3.76 9.21
CA LEU A 272 -1.25 2.79 9.00
C LEU A 272 -2.62 3.45 8.80
N ASN A 273 -2.91 4.56 9.47
CA ASN A 273 -4.24 5.18 9.44
C ASN A 273 -4.25 6.70 9.57
N PHE A 274 -3.11 7.37 9.42
CA PHE A 274 -2.98 8.83 9.37
C PHE A 274 -3.37 9.57 10.66
N ILE A 275 -3.51 8.86 11.78
CA ILE A 275 -3.84 9.40 13.10
C ILE A 275 -2.79 8.98 14.14
N ASN A 276 -2.80 9.67 15.28
CA ASN A 276 -1.87 9.46 16.38
C ASN A 276 -2.29 8.26 17.26
N PRO A 277 -1.37 7.71 18.08
CA PRO A 277 -1.62 6.51 18.90
C PRO A 277 -2.66 6.71 20.03
N ASP A 278 -2.91 7.95 20.43
CA ASP A 278 -3.95 8.33 21.39
C ASP A 278 -5.37 8.24 20.81
N GLU A 279 -5.51 8.11 19.48
CA GLU A 279 -6.80 7.91 18.81
C GLU A 279 -6.94 6.53 18.16
N LEU A 280 -5.83 5.94 17.68
CA LEU A 280 -5.84 4.69 16.93
C LEU A 280 -6.18 3.49 17.83
N SER A 281 -7.06 2.59 17.37
CA SER A 281 -7.31 1.29 18.02
C SER A 281 -6.05 0.42 18.06
N MET A 282 -5.74 -0.15 19.22
CA MET A 282 -4.60 -1.05 19.39
C MET A 282 -4.71 -2.30 18.51
N GLN A 283 -5.93 -2.73 18.17
CA GLN A 283 -6.15 -3.85 17.25
C GLN A 283 -5.43 -3.61 15.90
N CYS A 284 -5.39 -2.36 15.41
CA CYS A 284 -4.70 -2.00 14.18
C CYS A 284 -3.20 -2.30 14.23
N ILE A 285 -2.53 -1.86 15.30
CA ILE A 285 -1.10 -2.12 15.53
C ILE A 285 -0.82 -3.61 15.70
N LEU A 286 -1.64 -4.31 16.47
CA LEU A 286 -1.45 -5.74 16.72
C LEU A 286 -1.59 -6.58 15.45
N ILE A 287 -2.54 -6.25 14.57
CA ILE A 287 -2.66 -6.92 13.27
C ILE A 287 -1.40 -6.72 12.43
N ALA A 288 -0.87 -5.49 12.38
CA ALA A 288 0.35 -5.19 11.64
C ALA A 288 1.58 -5.92 12.23
N LEU A 289 1.79 -5.85 13.55
CA LEU A 289 2.89 -6.55 14.23
C LEU A 289 2.80 -8.06 14.06
N ASN A 290 1.63 -8.66 14.30
CA ASN A 290 1.44 -10.11 14.20
C ASN A 290 1.86 -10.63 12.82
N ARG A 291 1.58 -9.89 11.75
CA ARG A 291 1.97 -10.26 10.38
C ARG A 291 3.47 -10.14 10.13
N PHE A 292 4.06 -9.07 10.61
CA PHE A 292 5.50 -8.84 10.51
C PHE A 292 6.30 -9.89 11.31
N LEU A 293 5.69 -10.47 12.33
CA LEU A 293 6.27 -11.52 13.17
C LEU A 293 5.98 -12.95 12.69
N GLN A 294 4.93 -13.16 11.90
CA GLN A 294 4.56 -14.48 11.38
C GLN A 294 5.32 -14.89 10.13
N GLU A 295 5.62 -13.95 9.24
CA GLU A 295 6.27 -14.24 7.95
C GLU A 295 7.64 -13.60 7.89
N LYS A 296 8.66 -14.38 7.49
CA LYS A 296 10.06 -13.91 7.39
C LYS A 296 10.19 -12.58 6.66
N HIS A 297 9.51 -12.44 5.51
CA HIS A 297 9.51 -11.24 4.68
C HIS A 297 8.22 -10.42 4.81
N GLY A 298 7.41 -10.69 5.84
CA GLY A 298 6.09 -10.07 6.00
C GLY A 298 6.14 -8.53 6.06
N SER A 299 7.18 -7.97 6.69
CA SER A 299 7.43 -6.53 6.80
C SER A 299 8.28 -5.94 5.67
N LYS A 300 8.75 -6.76 4.71
CA LYS A 300 9.53 -6.26 3.57
C LYS A 300 8.62 -5.42 2.67
N MET A 301 9.15 -4.31 2.17
CA MET A 301 8.40 -3.30 1.44
C MET A 301 8.72 -3.34 -0.05
N ALA A 302 7.73 -2.99 -0.88
CA ALA A 302 7.88 -2.77 -2.30
C ALA A 302 7.09 -1.54 -2.76
N PHE A 303 7.64 -0.86 -3.76
CA PHE A 303 6.97 0.17 -4.53
C PHE A 303 6.42 -0.44 -5.83
N LEU A 304 5.35 0.15 -6.38
CA LEU A 304 4.95 -0.17 -7.75
C LEU A 304 5.94 0.50 -8.71
N ASP A 305 6.20 -0.13 -9.85
CA ASP A 305 7.16 0.36 -10.85
C ASP A 305 6.70 1.59 -11.66
N GLY A 306 5.57 2.19 -11.28
CA GLY A 306 4.96 3.33 -11.94
C GLY A 306 3.54 3.61 -11.47
N ASN A 307 2.81 4.39 -12.25
CA ASN A 307 1.48 4.89 -11.87
C ASN A 307 0.45 3.76 -11.68
N PRO A 308 -0.28 3.69 -10.55
CA PRO A 308 -1.19 2.58 -10.29
C PRO A 308 -2.32 2.37 -11.33
N PRO A 309 -2.93 3.41 -11.95
CA PRO A 309 -3.93 3.22 -12.99
C PRO A 309 -3.44 2.34 -14.15
N GLU A 310 -2.28 2.65 -14.74
CA GLU A 310 -1.74 1.89 -15.87
C GLU A 310 -1.01 0.62 -15.42
N ARG A 311 -0.28 0.68 -14.29
CA ARG A 311 0.58 -0.42 -13.84
C ARG A 311 -0.16 -1.51 -13.07
N LEU A 312 -1.32 -1.23 -12.47
CA LEU A 312 -2.09 -2.20 -11.70
C LEU A 312 -3.56 -2.28 -12.15
N CYS A 313 -4.26 -1.16 -12.27
CA CYS A 313 -5.70 -1.19 -12.58
C CYS A 313 -5.97 -1.71 -13.99
N MET A 314 -5.24 -1.23 -15.00
CA MET A 314 -5.44 -1.64 -16.40
C MET A 314 -5.24 -3.14 -16.64
N PRO A 315 -4.22 -3.82 -16.08
CA PRO A 315 -4.14 -5.29 -16.12
C PRO A 315 -5.41 -5.99 -15.62
N ILE A 316 -6.01 -5.49 -14.53
CA ILE A 316 -7.25 -6.05 -14.00
C ILE A 316 -8.42 -5.80 -14.95
N VAL A 317 -8.54 -4.58 -15.49
CA VAL A 317 -9.57 -4.22 -16.47
C VAL A 317 -9.48 -5.08 -17.73
N ASN A 318 -8.28 -5.24 -18.28
CA ASN A 318 -8.04 -6.07 -19.46
C ASN A 318 -8.46 -7.52 -19.22
N HIS A 319 -8.14 -8.07 -18.04
CA HIS A 319 -8.57 -9.41 -17.64
C HIS A 319 -10.10 -9.53 -17.59
N ILE A 320 -10.77 -8.59 -16.92
CA ILE A 320 -12.24 -8.53 -16.83
C ILE A 320 -12.88 -8.50 -18.23
N GLN A 321 -12.40 -7.62 -19.11
CA GLN A 321 -12.92 -7.44 -20.46
C GLN A 321 -12.65 -8.66 -21.35
N SER A 322 -11.50 -9.31 -21.21
CA SER A 322 -11.17 -10.53 -21.95
C SER A 322 -12.12 -11.70 -21.66
N LEU A 323 -12.78 -11.67 -20.49
CA LEU A 323 -13.77 -12.65 -20.04
C LEU A 323 -15.22 -12.14 -20.21
N GLY A 324 -15.43 -11.04 -20.94
CA GLY A 324 -16.74 -10.51 -21.29
C GLY A 324 -17.39 -9.58 -20.26
N GLY A 325 -16.67 -9.23 -19.19
CA GLY A 325 -17.07 -8.19 -18.25
C GLY A 325 -16.93 -6.78 -18.83
N GLU A 326 -17.55 -5.81 -18.19
CA GLU A 326 -17.56 -4.41 -18.64
C GLU A 326 -17.00 -3.50 -17.54
N VAL A 327 -16.22 -2.49 -17.94
CA VAL A 327 -15.70 -1.43 -17.06
C VAL A 327 -15.96 -0.10 -17.74
N ARG A 328 -16.75 0.77 -17.09
CA ARG A 328 -17.18 2.07 -17.63
C ARG A 328 -16.77 3.18 -16.65
N LEU A 329 -15.97 4.12 -17.15
CA LEU A 329 -15.66 5.36 -16.44
C LEU A 329 -16.82 6.36 -16.55
N ASN A 330 -16.74 7.48 -15.83
CA ASN A 330 -17.73 8.57 -15.89
C ASN A 330 -19.19 8.13 -15.66
N SER A 331 -19.39 7.05 -14.91
CA SER A 331 -20.65 6.38 -14.66
C SER A 331 -21.02 6.49 -13.19
N ARG A 332 -21.25 7.72 -12.70
CA ARG A 332 -21.58 7.97 -11.30
C ARG A 332 -22.99 7.49 -10.97
N ILE A 333 -23.11 6.63 -9.95
CA ILE A 333 -24.39 6.23 -9.38
C ILE A 333 -24.92 7.40 -8.54
N GLN A 334 -26.11 7.88 -8.89
CA GLN A 334 -26.82 8.94 -8.21
C GLN A 334 -27.75 8.40 -7.13
N LYS A 335 -28.40 7.24 -7.38
CA LYS A 335 -29.39 6.66 -6.47
C LYS A 335 -29.49 5.14 -6.63
N ILE A 336 -29.75 4.46 -5.52
CA ILE A 336 -30.16 3.05 -5.49
C ILE A 336 -31.69 3.06 -5.48
N GLU A 337 -32.32 2.69 -6.60
CA GLU A 337 -33.78 2.62 -6.69
C GLU A 337 -34.26 1.25 -6.25
N LEU A 338 -35.38 1.23 -5.52
CA LEU A 338 -35.91 0.01 -4.89
C LEU A 338 -37.19 -0.48 -5.58
N ASN A 339 -37.37 -1.79 -5.51
CA ASN A 339 -38.66 -2.45 -5.74
C ASN A 339 -39.58 -2.23 -4.52
N PRO A 340 -40.90 -2.49 -4.65
CA PRO A 340 -41.84 -2.35 -3.54
C PRO A 340 -41.52 -3.22 -2.32
N ASP A 341 -40.81 -4.34 -2.50
CA ASP A 341 -40.37 -5.25 -1.43
C ASP A 341 -39.07 -4.79 -0.72
N GLY A 342 -38.50 -3.67 -1.13
CA GLY A 342 -37.27 -3.10 -0.58
C GLY A 342 -35.98 -3.66 -1.19
N THR A 343 -36.05 -4.58 -2.15
CA THR A 343 -34.87 -5.05 -2.91
C THR A 343 -34.47 -4.03 -3.97
N VAL A 344 -33.22 -4.11 -4.47
CA VAL A 344 -32.76 -3.19 -5.53
C VAL A 344 -33.47 -3.47 -6.85
N LYS A 345 -34.01 -2.41 -7.46
CA LYS A 345 -34.58 -2.39 -8.81
C LYS A 345 -33.51 -2.09 -9.86
N HIS A 346 -32.75 -1.01 -9.67
CA HIS A 346 -31.62 -0.62 -10.52
C HIS A 346 -30.71 0.39 -9.81
N PHE A 347 -29.52 0.59 -10.36
CA PHE A 347 -28.70 1.78 -10.06
C PHE A 347 -29.00 2.87 -11.09
N ALA A 348 -29.46 4.03 -10.61
CA ALA A 348 -29.69 5.20 -11.44
C ALA A 348 -28.41 6.04 -11.50
N LEU A 349 -27.93 6.33 -12.71
CA LEU A 349 -26.75 7.16 -12.93
C LEU A 349 -27.10 8.65 -12.94
N THR A 350 -26.09 9.51 -12.82
CA THR A 350 -26.27 10.97 -12.82
C THR A 350 -26.87 11.52 -14.11
N ASP A 351 -26.69 10.85 -15.25
CA ASP A 351 -27.30 11.21 -16.54
C ASP A 351 -28.73 10.68 -16.71
N GLY A 352 -29.28 9.99 -15.70
CA GLY A 352 -30.60 9.37 -15.73
C GLY A 352 -30.62 7.94 -16.29
N THR A 353 -29.49 7.44 -16.81
CA THR A 353 -29.37 6.05 -17.28
C THR A 353 -29.64 5.07 -16.13
N GLN A 354 -30.44 4.04 -16.39
CA GLN A 354 -30.77 3.00 -15.42
C GLN A 354 -29.99 1.73 -15.76
N ILE A 355 -29.21 1.23 -14.80
CA ILE A 355 -28.44 -0.01 -14.97
C ILE A 355 -29.02 -1.11 -14.08
N THR A 356 -29.44 -2.20 -14.72
CA THR A 356 -30.00 -3.39 -14.08
C THR A 356 -28.99 -4.54 -14.07
N GLY A 357 -29.20 -5.48 -13.14
CA GLY A 357 -28.48 -6.75 -13.08
C GLY A 357 -29.15 -7.73 -12.11
N ASP A 358 -28.66 -8.96 -12.08
CA ASP A 358 -29.12 -10.01 -11.18
C ASP A 358 -28.63 -9.80 -9.74
N ALA A 359 -27.51 -9.08 -9.57
CA ALA A 359 -26.97 -8.66 -8.29
C ALA A 359 -26.30 -7.28 -8.39
N TYR A 360 -26.23 -6.60 -7.25
CA TYR A 360 -25.71 -5.25 -7.10
C TYR A 360 -24.65 -5.20 -6.01
N VAL A 361 -23.52 -4.57 -6.30
CA VAL A 361 -22.40 -4.38 -5.37
C VAL A 361 -22.12 -2.89 -5.21
N CYS A 362 -22.08 -2.41 -3.98
CA CYS A 362 -21.48 -1.12 -3.69
C CYS A 362 -20.02 -1.33 -3.25
N ALA A 363 -19.08 -0.91 -4.10
CA ALA A 363 -17.64 -0.93 -3.84
C ALA A 363 -17.07 0.48 -3.58
N ALA A 364 -17.94 1.46 -3.32
CA ALA A 364 -17.59 2.84 -3.00
C ALA A 364 -17.09 2.98 -1.55
N PRO A 365 -16.36 4.06 -1.21
CA PRO A 365 -16.01 4.35 0.18
C PRO A 365 -17.26 4.44 1.08
N VAL A 366 -17.12 4.05 2.35
CA VAL A 366 -18.24 4.00 3.31
C VAL A 366 -18.98 5.33 3.42
N ASP A 367 -18.28 6.46 3.38
CA ASP A 367 -18.90 7.79 3.44
C ASP A 367 -19.81 8.09 2.24
N ILE A 368 -19.44 7.63 1.04
CA ILE A 368 -20.28 7.75 -0.16
C ILE A 368 -21.45 6.79 -0.05
N PHE A 369 -21.21 5.55 0.36
CA PHE A 369 -22.28 4.57 0.49
C PHE A 369 -23.34 5.02 1.50
N LYS A 370 -22.96 5.54 2.69
CA LYS A 370 -23.90 6.08 3.69
C LYS A 370 -24.86 7.14 3.12
N LEU A 371 -24.39 7.97 2.17
CA LEU A 371 -25.23 8.96 1.51
C LEU A 371 -26.20 8.33 0.49
N LEU A 372 -25.83 7.20 -0.10
CA LEU A 372 -26.63 6.45 -1.08
C LEU A 372 -27.59 5.44 -0.45
N VAL A 373 -27.46 5.13 0.86
CA VAL A 373 -28.36 4.19 1.56
C VAL A 373 -29.81 4.69 1.45
N PRO A 374 -30.72 3.91 0.82
CA PRO A 374 -32.15 4.19 0.78
C PRO A 374 -32.74 4.38 2.17
N GLN A 375 -33.76 5.24 2.31
CA GLN A 375 -34.35 5.57 3.62
C GLN A 375 -34.85 4.33 4.36
N GLU A 376 -35.44 3.40 3.61
CA GLU A 376 -36.03 2.15 4.05
C GLU A 376 -34.99 1.22 4.70
N TRP A 377 -33.71 1.35 4.33
CA TRP A 377 -32.63 0.51 4.83
C TRP A 377 -31.93 1.09 6.07
N ARG A 378 -32.08 2.40 6.34
CA ARG A 378 -31.25 3.11 7.33
C ARG A 378 -31.33 2.55 8.74
N GLU A 379 -32.50 2.08 9.16
CA GLU A 379 -32.71 1.54 10.51
C GLU A 379 -32.28 0.07 10.66
N ILE A 380 -31.96 -0.63 9.57
CA ILE A 380 -31.45 -2.00 9.64
C ILE A 380 -30.06 -1.96 10.26
N SER A 381 -29.85 -2.72 11.34
CA SER A 381 -28.61 -2.75 12.14
C SER A 381 -27.32 -2.89 11.31
N TYR A 382 -27.38 -3.61 10.19
CA TYR A 382 -26.26 -3.73 9.25
C TYR A 382 -25.82 -2.38 8.66
N PHE A 383 -26.75 -1.53 8.23
CA PHE A 383 -26.45 -0.22 7.65
C PHE A 383 -26.28 0.86 8.72
N LYS A 384 -27.09 0.84 9.79
CA LYS A 384 -27.01 1.80 10.89
C LYS A 384 -25.65 1.81 11.59
N ARG A 385 -25.03 0.63 11.77
CA ARG A 385 -23.70 0.54 12.40
C ARG A 385 -22.59 1.22 11.61
N LEU A 386 -22.79 1.49 10.31
CA LEU A 386 -21.81 2.18 9.47
C LEU A 386 -21.56 3.63 9.92
N ASP A 387 -22.47 4.23 10.71
CA ASP A 387 -22.32 5.60 11.22
C ASP A 387 -21.04 5.79 12.04
N LYS A 388 -20.57 4.72 12.70
CA LYS A 388 -19.29 4.72 13.43
C LYS A 388 -18.06 4.78 12.51
N LEU A 389 -18.20 4.39 11.25
CA LEU A 389 -17.11 4.36 10.27
C LEU A 389 -17.11 5.67 9.48
N VAL A 390 -16.13 6.52 9.73
CA VAL A 390 -15.99 7.84 9.09
C VAL A 390 -14.60 7.94 8.46
N GLY A 391 -14.51 8.46 7.24
CA GLY A 391 -13.23 8.67 6.55
C GLY A 391 -12.29 9.60 7.32
N VAL A 392 -11.03 9.22 7.48
CA VAL A 392 -9.97 10.09 8.03
C VAL A 392 -9.41 11.01 6.93
N PRO A 393 -9.14 12.29 7.22
CA PRO A 393 -8.47 13.19 6.28
C PRO A 393 -6.99 12.84 6.11
N VAL A 394 -6.49 12.91 4.88
CA VAL A 394 -5.07 12.76 4.54
C VAL A 394 -4.73 13.66 3.35
N ILE A 395 -3.50 14.16 3.32
CA ILE A 395 -2.96 14.94 2.19
C ILE A 395 -1.69 14.25 1.70
N ASN A 396 -1.53 14.16 0.39
CA ASN A 396 -0.33 13.65 -0.25
C ASN A 396 0.31 14.76 -1.07
N VAL A 397 1.57 15.05 -0.76
CA VAL A 397 2.33 16.19 -1.28
C VAL A 397 3.43 15.67 -2.19
N HIS A 398 3.54 16.25 -3.37
CA HIS A 398 4.58 15.95 -4.36
C HIS A 398 5.36 17.22 -4.65
N ILE A 399 6.69 17.17 -4.54
CA ILE A 399 7.56 18.32 -4.77
C ILE A 399 8.71 17.89 -5.69
N TRP A 400 8.79 18.52 -6.86
CA TRP A 400 9.90 18.36 -7.79
C TRP A 400 10.94 19.45 -7.54
N PHE A 401 12.19 19.04 -7.36
CA PHE A 401 13.31 19.95 -7.11
C PHE A 401 14.15 20.18 -8.37
N ASP A 402 14.84 21.32 -8.40
CA ASP A 402 15.75 21.75 -9.46
C ASP A 402 17.03 20.90 -9.60
N ARG A 403 17.26 19.98 -8.66
CA ARG A 403 18.45 19.12 -8.60
C ARG A 403 18.12 17.75 -8.02
N LYS A 404 19.00 16.80 -8.27
CA LYS A 404 19.03 15.51 -7.57
C LYS A 404 19.59 15.73 -6.15
N LEU A 405 18.82 15.32 -5.15
CA LEU A 405 19.28 15.30 -3.76
C LEU A 405 20.32 14.19 -3.59
N LYS A 406 21.37 14.47 -2.81
CA LYS A 406 22.52 13.57 -2.62
C LYS A 406 22.28 12.56 -1.52
N ASN A 407 21.60 12.97 -0.44
CA ASN A 407 21.38 12.13 0.74
C ASN A 407 19.96 11.53 0.78
N THR A 408 19.54 10.87 -0.31
CA THR A 408 18.27 10.15 -0.40
C THR A 408 18.47 8.64 -0.39
N TYR A 409 17.37 7.89 -0.27
CA TYR A 409 17.36 6.44 -0.13
C TYR A 409 16.43 5.81 -1.16
N ASP A 410 16.82 4.68 -1.72
CA ASP A 410 15.93 3.79 -2.48
C ASP A 410 15.02 3.01 -1.52
N HIS A 411 14.21 3.74 -0.75
CA HIS A 411 13.41 3.20 0.34
C HIS A 411 12.30 4.17 0.79
N LEU A 412 11.30 3.65 1.50
CA LEU A 412 10.38 4.44 2.33
C LEU A 412 11.08 4.95 3.59
N LEU A 413 10.82 6.20 3.96
CA LEU A 413 11.39 6.86 5.13
C LEU A 413 10.26 7.29 6.09
N PHE A 414 10.43 7.02 7.39
CA PHE A 414 9.55 7.53 8.43
C PHE A 414 10.09 8.89 8.92
N SER A 415 9.40 9.98 8.59
CA SER A 415 9.87 11.34 8.92
C SER A 415 9.93 11.62 10.42
N ARG A 416 9.09 10.93 11.22
CA ARG A 416 8.87 11.20 12.65
C ARG A 416 8.51 12.66 12.95
N SER A 417 7.97 13.36 11.96
CA SER A 417 7.48 14.72 12.07
C SER A 417 6.13 14.77 12.80
N SER A 418 5.84 15.92 13.41
CA SER A 418 4.49 16.21 13.92
C SER A 418 3.47 16.41 12.78
N LEU A 419 3.91 16.83 11.59
CA LEU A 419 3.06 17.11 10.43
C LEU A 419 3.15 16.05 9.33
N LEU A 420 4.34 15.49 9.10
CA LEU A 420 4.57 14.47 8.08
C LEU A 420 4.52 13.06 8.70
N SER A 421 4.19 12.08 7.87
CA SER A 421 4.20 10.65 8.21
C SER A 421 5.37 9.98 7.49
N VAL A 422 5.08 9.21 6.44
CA VAL A 422 6.06 8.55 5.57
C VAL A 422 6.33 9.39 4.32
N TYR A 423 7.51 9.23 3.74
CA TYR A 423 7.88 9.86 2.47
C TYR A 423 8.92 9.03 1.72
N ALA A 424 9.09 9.32 0.43
CA ALA A 424 10.10 8.70 -0.42
C ALA A 424 10.60 9.66 -1.51
N ASP A 425 11.86 9.48 -1.96
CA ASP A 425 12.31 10.05 -3.23
C ASP A 425 11.87 9.13 -4.36
N MET A 426 10.76 9.48 -4.99
CA MET A 426 10.13 8.68 -6.03
C MET A 426 10.94 8.66 -7.32
N SER A 427 11.79 9.67 -7.54
CA SER A 427 12.76 9.69 -8.66
C SER A 427 13.88 8.66 -8.50
N LEU A 428 13.91 7.94 -7.37
CA LEU A 428 14.81 6.83 -7.10
C LEU A 428 14.03 5.53 -6.85
N ALA A 429 12.97 5.60 -6.03
CA ALA A 429 12.23 4.42 -5.59
C ALA A 429 11.32 3.80 -6.65
N CYS A 430 10.85 4.59 -7.63
CA CYS A 430 9.90 4.20 -8.67
C CYS A 430 10.53 4.25 -10.06
N LYS A 431 10.45 3.15 -10.82
CA LYS A 431 11.08 2.99 -12.14
C LYS A 431 10.54 3.96 -13.19
N GLU A 432 9.22 4.13 -13.29
CA GLU A 432 8.60 5.06 -14.25
C GLU A 432 8.94 6.53 -13.92
N TYR A 433 9.13 6.86 -12.64
CA TYR A 433 9.37 8.23 -12.19
C TYR A 433 10.87 8.57 -12.08
N TYR A 434 11.75 7.65 -12.45
CA TYR A 434 13.19 7.81 -12.33
C TYR A 434 13.70 9.03 -13.12
N ASP A 435 14.40 9.93 -12.43
CA ASP A 435 15.11 11.06 -13.04
C ASP A 435 16.52 11.14 -12.41
N PRO A 436 17.61 11.05 -13.21
CA PRO A 436 18.97 11.09 -12.68
C PRO A 436 19.40 12.49 -12.23
N ASN A 437 18.73 13.55 -12.70
CA ASN A 437 19.14 14.94 -12.53
C ASN A 437 18.24 15.73 -11.57
N ARG A 438 17.02 15.25 -11.32
CA ARG A 438 16.03 15.89 -10.45
C ARG A 438 15.47 14.90 -9.43
N SER A 439 15.25 15.36 -8.20
CA SER A 439 14.53 14.59 -7.19
C SER A 439 13.06 14.98 -7.14
N MET A 440 12.20 13.99 -6.92
CA MET A 440 10.78 14.18 -6.64
C MET A 440 10.47 13.53 -5.30
N LEU A 441 10.12 14.34 -4.30
CA LEU A 441 9.71 13.83 -3.00
C LEU A 441 8.19 13.72 -2.96
N GLU A 442 7.71 12.52 -2.66
CA GLU A 442 6.31 12.27 -2.35
C GLU A 442 6.16 12.00 -0.85
N LEU A 443 5.28 12.74 -0.20
CA LEU A 443 5.14 12.78 1.26
C LEU A 443 3.68 12.64 1.67
N VAL A 444 3.44 11.85 2.71
CA VAL A 444 2.14 11.80 3.40
C VAL A 444 2.14 12.84 4.51
N PHE A 445 1.20 13.77 4.46
CA PHE A 445 0.98 14.79 5.48
C PHE A 445 -0.18 14.31 6.39
N ALA A 446 0.17 13.96 7.62
CA ALA A 446 -0.75 13.39 8.62
C ALA A 446 -0.30 13.68 10.06
N PRO A 447 -1.22 14.07 10.97
CA PRO A 447 -2.68 14.18 10.76
C PRO A 447 -3.07 15.43 9.96
N ALA A 448 -4.14 15.32 9.16
CA ALA A 448 -4.53 16.37 8.20
C ALA A 448 -5.82 17.13 8.56
N GLU A 449 -6.45 16.87 9.70
CA GLU A 449 -7.75 17.48 10.06
C GLU A 449 -7.74 19.01 10.01
N GLU A 450 -6.77 19.64 10.67
CA GLU A 450 -6.58 21.10 10.69
C GLU A 450 -5.95 21.68 9.41
N TRP A 451 -5.55 20.81 8.47
CA TRP A 451 -4.82 21.16 7.25
C TRP A 451 -5.65 20.97 5.98
N ILE A 452 -6.69 20.12 6.02
CA ILE A 452 -7.46 19.72 4.85
C ILE A 452 -8.18 20.89 4.17
N GLY A 453 -8.50 21.94 4.94
CA GLY A 453 -9.12 23.18 4.45
C GLY A 453 -8.14 24.30 4.10
N ARG A 454 -6.85 24.15 4.38
CA ARG A 454 -5.83 25.20 4.12
C ARG A 454 -5.45 25.25 2.65
N SER A 455 -4.86 26.36 2.21
CA SER A 455 -4.36 26.51 0.84
C SER A 455 -3.18 25.58 0.56
N ASP A 456 -2.96 25.28 -0.72
CA ASP A 456 -1.83 24.43 -1.13
C ASP A 456 -0.50 25.09 -0.77
N THR A 457 -0.39 26.41 -0.89
CA THR A 457 0.80 27.17 -0.51
C THR A 457 1.11 27.04 0.99
N GLU A 458 0.12 27.13 1.88
CA GLU A 458 0.32 26.92 3.32
C GLU A 458 0.81 25.50 3.64
N ILE A 459 0.29 24.50 2.92
CA ILE A 459 0.72 23.09 3.08
C ILE A 459 2.15 22.90 2.58
N ILE A 460 2.51 23.51 1.44
CA ILE A 460 3.87 23.45 0.88
C ILE A 460 4.86 24.17 1.79
N GLU A 461 4.53 25.36 2.31
CA GLU A 461 5.36 26.09 3.27
C GLU A 461 5.62 25.25 4.52
N ALA A 462 4.58 24.65 5.11
CA ALA A 462 4.72 23.76 6.25
C ALA A 462 5.56 22.51 5.93
N THR A 463 5.36 21.91 4.75
CA THR A 463 6.14 20.76 4.27
C THR A 463 7.62 21.13 4.10
N MET A 464 7.91 22.31 3.55
CA MET A 464 9.28 22.79 3.35
C MET A 464 10.00 23.10 4.66
N LEU A 465 9.29 23.56 5.70
CA LEU A 465 9.83 23.70 7.05
C LEU A 465 10.23 22.35 7.66
N GLU A 466 9.44 21.31 7.44
CA GLU A 466 9.79 19.95 7.89
C GLU A 466 10.93 19.33 7.05
N LEU A 467 10.92 19.54 5.73
CA LEU A 467 12.00 19.10 4.84
C LEU A 467 13.33 19.77 5.17
N ALA A 468 13.35 21.03 5.62
CA ALA A 468 14.56 21.70 6.08
C ALA A 468 15.16 21.04 7.35
N LYS A 469 14.37 20.29 8.13
CA LYS A 469 14.88 19.49 9.27
C LYS A 469 15.41 18.13 8.79
N LEU A 470 14.79 17.55 7.77
CA LEU A 470 15.16 16.25 7.20
C LEU A 470 16.39 16.33 6.29
N PHE A 471 16.55 17.44 5.58
CA PHE A 471 17.61 17.72 4.62
C PHE A 471 18.28 19.07 4.91
N PRO A 472 18.86 19.26 6.11
CA PRO A 472 19.31 20.57 6.57
C PRO A 472 20.39 21.19 5.71
N ASP A 473 21.15 20.41 4.94
CA ASP A 473 22.21 20.91 4.04
C ASP A 473 21.78 21.05 2.58
N GLU A 474 20.59 20.58 2.22
CA GLU A 474 20.14 20.49 0.82
C GLU A 474 18.84 21.24 0.55
N ILE A 475 17.93 21.33 1.52
CA ILE A 475 16.63 21.99 1.39
C ILE A 475 16.53 23.10 2.45
N ALA A 476 16.04 24.27 2.02
CA ALA A 476 15.73 25.38 2.90
C ALA A 476 14.34 25.92 2.55
N ALA A 477 13.56 26.31 3.56
CA ALA A 477 12.16 26.71 3.36
C ALA A 477 12.02 27.97 2.49
N ASP A 478 13.01 28.86 2.52
CA ASP A 478 13.11 30.04 1.67
C ASP A 478 13.66 29.75 0.26
N GLN A 479 13.88 28.48 -0.07
CA GLN A 479 14.47 28.01 -1.32
C GLN A 479 15.88 28.57 -1.60
N SER A 480 16.62 28.98 -0.57
CA SER A 480 18.03 29.39 -0.67
C SER A 480 18.96 28.24 -1.09
N LYS A 481 18.53 26.99 -0.87
CA LYS A 481 19.20 25.75 -1.30
C LYS A 481 18.45 25.13 -2.49
N ALA A 482 17.90 23.92 -2.36
CA ALA A 482 17.08 23.29 -3.40
C ALA A 482 15.83 24.12 -3.67
N LYS A 483 15.49 24.28 -4.95
CA LYS A 483 14.35 25.08 -5.39
C LYS A 483 13.25 24.18 -5.90
N ILE A 484 12.01 24.54 -5.57
CA ILE A 484 10.83 23.86 -6.07
C ILE A 484 10.64 24.28 -7.53
N LEU A 485 10.61 23.31 -8.45
CA LEU A 485 10.21 23.54 -9.84
C LEU A 485 8.69 23.62 -9.94
N LYS A 486 8.01 22.65 -9.30
CA LYS A 486 6.55 22.55 -9.21
C LYS A 486 6.15 21.66 -8.04
N TYR A 487 4.87 21.70 -7.69
CA TYR A 487 4.29 20.84 -6.67
C TYR A 487 2.87 20.41 -7.06
N HIS A 488 2.43 19.28 -6.50
CA HIS A 488 1.03 18.85 -6.51
C HIS A 488 0.60 18.46 -5.10
N VAL A 489 -0.54 18.99 -4.64
CA VAL A 489 -1.12 18.70 -3.32
C VAL A 489 -2.46 18.01 -3.49
N VAL A 490 -2.52 16.72 -3.22
CA VAL A 490 -3.74 15.93 -3.38
C VAL A 490 -4.40 15.73 -2.02
N LYS A 491 -5.60 16.30 -1.85
CA LYS A 491 -6.34 16.30 -0.59
C LYS A 491 -7.46 15.28 -0.61
N THR A 492 -7.42 14.32 0.31
CA THR A 492 -8.48 13.32 0.48
C THR A 492 -9.14 13.52 1.85
N PRO A 493 -10.19 14.36 1.97
CA PRO A 493 -10.80 14.69 3.26
C PRO A 493 -11.50 13.52 3.94
N ARG A 494 -11.90 12.49 3.17
CA ARG A 494 -12.53 11.26 3.64
C ARG A 494 -11.89 10.09 2.91
N SER A 495 -10.78 9.59 3.47
CA SER A 495 -9.98 8.52 2.86
C SER A 495 -10.41 7.14 3.36
N VAL A 496 -9.51 6.38 3.98
CA VAL A 496 -9.83 5.15 4.72
C VAL A 496 -10.67 5.48 5.95
N TYR A 497 -11.38 4.52 6.54
CA TYR A 497 -12.11 4.81 7.79
C TYR A 497 -11.10 5.06 8.93
N LYS A 498 -11.38 6.05 9.78
CA LYS A 498 -10.64 6.35 11.00
C LYS A 498 -10.83 5.18 11.96
N THR A 499 -9.78 4.39 12.16
CA THR A 499 -9.81 3.12 12.91
C THR A 499 -9.68 3.39 14.41
N VAL A 500 -10.64 4.14 14.95
CA VAL A 500 -10.75 4.40 16.40
C VAL A 500 -11.28 3.15 17.12
N PRO A 501 -11.12 3.06 18.45
CA PRO A 501 -11.66 1.95 19.22
C PRO A 501 -13.14 1.65 18.97
N ASN A 502 -13.48 0.36 19.03
CA ASN A 502 -14.82 -0.20 18.87
C ASN A 502 -15.41 -0.04 17.44
N CYS A 503 -14.57 0.07 16.41
CA CYS A 503 -15.01 0.06 15.02
C CYS A 503 -15.26 -1.36 14.49
N GLU A 504 -14.60 -2.38 15.03
CA GLU A 504 -14.60 -3.74 14.48
C GLU A 504 -15.99 -4.43 14.47
N PRO A 505 -16.89 -4.20 15.47
CA PRO A 505 -18.28 -4.67 15.41
C PRO A 505 -19.16 -3.95 14.39
N CYS A 506 -18.73 -2.78 13.90
CA CYS A 506 -19.45 -1.96 12.94
C CYS A 506 -19.11 -2.29 11.48
N ARG A 507 -18.02 -3.03 11.25
CA ARG A 507 -17.59 -3.42 9.91
C ARG A 507 -18.54 -4.48 9.32
N PRO A 508 -19.19 -4.21 8.18
CA PRO A 508 -20.19 -5.12 7.60
C PRO A 508 -19.53 -6.30 6.89
N LEU A 509 -20.15 -7.49 6.95
CA LEU A 509 -19.82 -8.59 6.03
C LEU A 509 -20.18 -8.21 4.58
N GLN A 510 -19.60 -8.87 3.59
CA GLN A 510 -19.82 -8.54 2.18
C GLN A 510 -21.24 -8.87 1.70
N ARG A 511 -21.85 -9.96 2.20
CA ARG A 511 -23.27 -10.25 2.00
C ARG A 511 -24.12 -9.37 2.91
N SER A 512 -24.99 -8.54 2.32
CA SER A 512 -25.92 -7.69 3.07
C SER A 512 -27.19 -8.45 3.45
N PRO A 513 -28.04 -7.92 4.36
CA PRO A 513 -29.36 -8.50 4.64
C PRO A 513 -30.38 -8.27 3.52
N ILE A 514 -30.06 -7.45 2.52
CA ILE A 514 -30.93 -7.20 1.36
C ILE A 514 -30.57 -8.19 0.25
N GLU A 515 -31.56 -9.00 -0.16
CA GLU A 515 -31.37 -9.99 -1.21
C GLU A 515 -30.87 -9.36 -2.52
N GLY A 516 -29.78 -9.92 -3.07
CA GLY A 516 -29.12 -9.42 -4.28
C GLY A 516 -28.26 -8.16 -4.10
N PHE A 517 -28.09 -7.64 -2.88
CA PHE A 517 -27.21 -6.50 -2.60
C PHE A 517 -26.00 -6.89 -1.74
N TYR A 518 -24.82 -6.43 -2.14
CA TYR A 518 -23.54 -6.76 -1.53
C TYR A 518 -22.66 -5.53 -1.35
N LEU A 519 -21.70 -5.61 -0.43
CA LEU A 519 -20.68 -4.59 -0.19
C LEU A 519 -19.28 -5.13 -0.47
N ALA A 520 -18.43 -4.28 -1.01
CA ALA A 520 -16.99 -4.48 -1.11
C ALA A 520 -16.27 -3.20 -0.69
N GLY A 521 -15.07 -3.31 -0.14
CA GLY A 521 -14.32 -2.18 0.36
C GLY A 521 -13.41 -2.55 1.53
N ASP A 522 -12.33 -1.81 1.66
CA ASP A 522 -11.38 -1.92 2.77
C ASP A 522 -12.07 -1.86 4.16
N TYR A 523 -13.14 -1.07 4.29
CA TYR A 523 -13.96 -0.94 5.50
C TYR A 523 -14.80 -2.17 5.85
N THR A 524 -15.11 -3.03 4.89
CA THR A 524 -15.90 -4.25 5.14
C THR A 524 -15.12 -5.23 6.02
N LYS A 525 -15.80 -6.21 6.61
CA LYS A 525 -15.23 -7.18 7.57
C LYS A 525 -14.23 -8.08 6.86
N GLN A 526 -12.95 -7.86 7.14
CA GLN A 526 -11.82 -8.64 6.67
C GLN A 526 -10.59 -8.36 7.55
N LYS A 527 -9.61 -9.29 7.57
CA LYS A 527 -8.54 -9.28 8.58
C LYS A 527 -7.39 -8.30 8.31
N TYR A 528 -7.28 -7.70 7.11
CA TYR A 528 -6.15 -6.91 6.60
C TYR A 528 -6.28 -5.38 6.65
N LEU A 529 -6.95 -4.84 7.68
CA LEU A 529 -7.03 -3.39 7.93
C LEU A 529 -7.65 -2.61 6.76
N ALA A 530 -7.72 -1.29 6.89
CA ALA A 530 -8.10 -0.41 5.79
C ALA A 530 -6.92 -0.20 4.81
N SER A 531 -6.61 -1.22 4.01
CA SER A 531 -5.42 -1.26 3.14
C SER A 531 -5.73 -1.74 1.72
N MET A 532 -4.75 -1.68 0.81
CA MET A 532 -4.84 -2.28 -0.52
C MET A 532 -5.15 -3.78 -0.43
N GLU A 533 -4.48 -4.50 0.46
CA GLU A 533 -4.73 -5.92 0.72
C GLU A 533 -6.14 -6.18 1.26
N GLY A 534 -6.60 -5.33 2.19
CA GLY A 534 -7.96 -5.38 2.70
C GLY A 534 -9.01 -5.12 1.61
N ALA A 535 -8.75 -4.17 0.70
CA ALA A 535 -9.60 -3.89 -0.44
C ALA A 535 -9.66 -5.10 -1.40
N VAL A 536 -8.53 -5.67 -1.80
CA VAL A 536 -8.50 -6.85 -2.68
C VAL A 536 -9.20 -8.05 -2.03
N LEU A 537 -8.93 -8.33 -0.74
CA LEU A 537 -9.58 -9.43 -0.02
C LEU A 537 -11.09 -9.21 0.13
N SER A 538 -11.53 -7.98 0.41
CA SER A 538 -12.97 -7.67 0.44
C SER A 538 -13.65 -7.96 -0.89
N GLY A 539 -12.97 -7.69 -2.00
CA GLY A 539 -13.48 -7.99 -3.34
C GLY A 539 -13.61 -9.48 -3.61
N LYS A 540 -12.62 -10.29 -3.17
CA LYS A 540 -12.68 -11.75 -3.18
C LYS A 540 -13.85 -12.28 -2.36
N PHE A 541 -14.02 -11.83 -1.11
CA PHE A 541 -15.13 -12.26 -0.26
C PHE A 541 -16.50 -11.86 -0.82
N CYS A 542 -16.59 -10.70 -1.47
CA CYS A 542 -17.81 -10.27 -2.15
C CYS A 542 -18.13 -11.20 -3.34
N ALA A 543 -17.17 -11.46 -4.22
CA ALA A 543 -17.34 -12.42 -5.32
C ALA A 543 -17.71 -13.82 -4.81
N GLN A 544 -17.07 -14.28 -3.73
CA GLN A 544 -17.36 -15.58 -3.11
C GLN A 544 -18.81 -15.64 -2.62
N SER A 545 -19.28 -14.59 -1.95
CA SER A 545 -20.65 -14.52 -1.43
C SER A 545 -21.67 -14.60 -2.56
N ILE A 546 -21.43 -13.92 -3.68
CA ILE A 546 -22.31 -13.92 -4.87
C ILE A 546 -22.33 -15.29 -5.55
N VAL A 547 -21.16 -15.93 -5.74
CA VAL A 547 -21.08 -17.26 -6.35
C VAL A 547 -21.81 -18.30 -5.50
N GLN A 548 -21.69 -18.22 -4.17
CA GLN A 548 -22.43 -19.08 -3.24
C GLN A 548 -23.96 -18.90 -3.34
N ASP A 549 -24.41 -17.68 -3.62
CA ASP A 549 -25.83 -17.34 -3.77
C ASP A 549 -26.36 -17.55 -5.20
N SER A 550 -25.52 -17.98 -6.13
CA SER A 550 -25.82 -17.98 -7.58
C SER A 550 -27.11 -18.69 -7.97
N LYS A 551 -27.44 -19.81 -7.31
CA LYS A 551 -28.69 -20.55 -7.53
C LYS A 551 -29.92 -19.73 -7.15
N MET A 552 -29.86 -19.04 -6.01
CA MET A 552 -30.95 -18.17 -5.54
C MET A 552 -31.11 -16.96 -6.46
N LEU A 553 -30.00 -16.29 -6.81
CA LEU A 553 -29.99 -15.11 -7.69
C LEU A 553 -30.52 -15.44 -9.10
N SER A 554 -30.15 -16.61 -9.64
CA SER A 554 -30.63 -17.07 -10.95
C SER A 554 -32.14 -17.30 -10.98
N ARG A 555 -32.71 -17.85 -9.90
CA ARG A 555 -34.16 -18.06 -9.78
C ARG A 555 -34.91 -16.73 -9.73
N ARG A 556 -34.42 -15.77 -8.94
CA ARG A 556 -35.01 -14.42 -8.85
C ARG A 556 -35.07 -13.72 -10.21
N SER A 557 -34.00 -13.84 -11.01
CA SER A 557 -33.94 -13.31 -12.39
C SER A 557 -35.05 -13.89 -13.28
N GLN A 558 -35.35 -15.18 -13.13
CA GLN A 558 -36.43 -15.83 -13.90
C GLN A 558 -37.82 -15.38 -13.44
N GLU A 559 -38.03 -15.24 -12.13
CA GLU A 559 -39.29 -14.77 -11.56
C GLU A 559 -39.61 -13.31 -11.95
N SER A 560 -38.60 -12.43 -12.01
CA SER A 560 -38.80 -11.05 -12.46
C SER A 560 -39.13 -10.95 -13.95
N LEU A 561 -38.50 -11.77 -14.79
CA LEU A 561 -38.81 -11.83 -16.23
C LEU A 561 -40.24 -12.34 -16.49
N GLN A 562 -40.75 -13.23 -15.64
CA GLN A 562 -42.12 -13.76 -15.76
C GLN A 562 -43.18 -12.75 -15.29
N SER A 563 -42.87 -11.89 -14.31
CA SER A 563 -43.80 -10.86 -13.82
C SER A 563 -43.88 -9.62 -14.72
N GLU A 564 -42.88 -9.37 -15.56
CA GLU A 564 -42.86 -8.30 -16.57
C GLU A 564 -43.46 -8.71 -17.94
N ALA A 565 -43.79 -9.99 -18.14
CA ALA A 565 -44.45 -10.43 -19.37
C ALA A 565 -45.91 -9.91 -19.40
N PRO A 566 -46.36 -9.26 -20.49
CA PRO A 566 -47.74 -8.80 -20.58
C PRO A 566 -48.67 -10.00 -20.50
N VAL A 567 -49.65 -9.93 -19.59
CA VAL A 567 -50.80 -10.85 -19.58
C VAL A 567 -51.43 -10.76 -20.97
N ALA A 568 -51.17 -11.76 -21.82
CA ALA A 568 -51.86 -11.88 -23.08
C ALA A 568 -53.36 -11.93 -22.77
N SER A 569 -54.07 -10.87 -23.14
CA SER A 569 -55.51 -10.78 -23.04
C SER A 569 -56.13 -11.93 -23.84
N GLN A 570 -56.53 -12.99 -23.15
CA GLN A 570 -57.49 -13.95 -23.68
C GLN A 570 -58.86 -13.27 -23.60
N LEU A 571 -59.26 -12.68 -24.73
CA LEU A 571 -60.66 -12.44 -25.08
C LEU A 571 -61.10 -13.53 -26.05
#